data_AF-A0A485MGN0-F1
#
_entry.id   AF-A0A485MGN0-F1
#
_cell.length_a   1.000
_cell.length_b   1.000
_cell.length_c   1.000
_cell.angle_alpha   90.00
_cell.angle_beta   90.00
_cell.angle_gamma   90.00
#
_symmetry.space_group_name_H-M   'P 1'
#
loop_
_entity.id
_entity.type
_entity.pdbx_description
1 polymer ?
#
loop_
_entity_poly.entity_id
_entity_poly.type
_entity_poly.pdbx_seq_one_letter_code
_entity_poly.pdbx_strand_id
1 'polypeptide(L)'
;MACKKWCSSRQTKWALVGSASVVLVFAFGMVLSFVLQQRTRPGCEQEAACRPDADMLDYLQSLGQISQRDGLLVTWYHAANSQKEMGAALSSNAMVLEADVTVEGLNTVNETGVPVMAHPPAVYSDNTLQQWLEAVLASSQKGIKLDFKSLKAVGPSLALLRRLTEDGRVRRPVWINADILRGPNVPISIEVNATQFLALVQENYPEATLSPGWTTLYVPLFPNRTYTRAMVEKMQGLVGALPQKVTFPVRAVMVRAAWPHFSWLLGQSQR
;
A
#
# COMPACT_ATOMS: atom_id res chain seq x y z
N MET A 1 62.82 16.83 -40.46
CA MET A 1 62.10 16.28 -39.29
C MET A 1 60.65 16.81 -39.13
N ALA A 2 59.95 17.21 -40.20
CA ALA A 2 58.61 17.83 -40.09
C ALA A 2 57.42 16.89 -40.35
N CYS A 3 57.62 15.76 -41.05
CA CYS A 3 56.51 14.90 -41.49
C CYS A 3 55.92 14.01 -40.37
N LYS A 4 56.72 13.61 -39.37
CA LYS A 4 56.27 12.75 -38.26
C LYS A 4 55.34 13.44 -37.27
N LYS A 5 55.53 14.75 -36.98
CA LYS A 5 54.68 15.50 -36.04
C LYS A 5 53.27 15.77 -36.59
N TRP A 6 53.12 15.92 -37.91
CA TRP A 6 51.83 16.23 -38.54
C TRP A 6 50.91 15.01 -38.65
N CYS A 7 51.47 13.82 -38.94
CA CYS A 7 50.69 12.57 -38.91
C CYS A 7 50.22 12.19 -37.49
N SER A 8 51.07 12.39 -36.48
CA SER A 8 50.74 12.07 -35.09
C SER A 8 49.62 12.94 -34.50
N SER A 9 49.57 14.23 -34.86
CA SER A 9 48.50 15.15 -34.39
C SER A 9 47.15 14.88 -35.06
N ARG A 10 47.16 14.40 -36.32
CA ARG A 10 45.94 13.97 -37.02
C ARG A 10 45.40 12.68 -36.41
N GLN A 11 46.25 11.69 -36.14
CA GLN A 11 45.84 10.43 -35.50
C GLN A 11 45.23 10.63 -34.12
N THR A 12 45.81 11.51 -33.28
CA THR A 12 45.24 11.81 -31.95
C THR A 12 43.90 12.55 -32.05
N LYS A 13 43.72 13.45 -33.01
CA LYS A 13 42.42 14.11 -33.26
C LYS A 13 41.35 13.12 -33.73
N TRP A 14 41.67 12.21 -34.65
CA TRP A 14 40.74 11.17 -35.11
C TRP A 14 40.40 10.16 -34.01
N ALA A 15 41.37 9.82 -33.15
CA ALA A 15 41.14 8.96 -31.99
C ALA A 15 40.25 9.65 -30.93
N LEU A 16 40.47 10.93 -30.64
CA LEU A 16 39.64 11.71 -29.72
C LEU A 16 38.21 11.88 -30.25
N VAL A 17 38.04 12.25 -31.52
CA VAL A 17 36.72 12.37 -32.15
C VAL A 17 36.02 11.01 -32.18
N GLY A 18 36.72 9.94 -32.54
CA GLY A 18 36.19 8.57 -32.51
C GLY A 18 35.73 8.16 -31.10
N SER A 19 36.55 8.43 -30.07
CA SER A 19 36.20 8.12 -28.68
C SER A 19 35.01 8.94 -28.17
N ALA A 20 34.94 10.23 -28.49
CA ALA A 20 33.81 11.09 -28.13
C ALA A 20 32.51 10.64 -28.81
N SER A 21 32.56 10.26 -30.09
CA SER A 21 31.41 9.71 -30.81
C SER A 21 30.92 8.40 -30.22
N VAL A 22 31.83 7.50 -29.83
CA VAL A 22 31.48 6.22 -29.20
C VAL A 22 30.81 6.45 -27.85
N VAL A 23 31.38 7.31 -26.99
CA VAL A 23 30.77 7.65 -25.69
C VAL A 23 29.38 8.27 -25.85
N LEU A 24 29.21 9.15 -26.84
CA LEU A 24 27.91 9.77 -27.11
C LEU A 24 26.87 8.73 -27.55
N VAL A 25 27.23 7.80 -28.43
CA VAL A 25 26.34 6.71 -28.88
C VAL A 25 25.96 5.79 -27.73
N PHE A 26 26.91 5.44 -26.85
CA PHE A 26 26.60 4.65 -25.66
C PHE A 26 25.71 5.40 -24.67
N ALA A 27 25.94 6.69 -24.45
CA ALA A 27 25.10 7.51 -23.58
C ALA A 27 23.67 7.64 -24.13
N PHE A 28 23.52 7.94 -25.43
CA PHE A 28 22.21 7.95 -26.10
C PHE A 28 21.54 6.58 -26.08
N GLY A 29 22.30 5.50 -26.32
CA GLY A 29 21.78 4.14 -26.24
C GLY A 29 21.29 3.77 -24.84
N MET A 30 22.01 4.17 -23.79
CA MET A 30 21.59 3.97 -22.40
C MET A 30 20.38 4.83 -22.04
N VAL A 31 20.34 6.10 -22.42
CA VAL A 31 19.19 6.99 -22.17
C VAL A 31 17.97 6.49 -22.92
N LEU A 32 18.11 6.11 -24.20
CA LEU A 32 17.02 5.56 -25.00
C LEU A 32 16.55 4.22 -24.42
N SER A 33 17.47 3.34 -24.03
CA SER A 33 17.11 2.07 -23.38
C SER A 33 16.40 2.30 -22.05
N PHE A 34 16.84 3.27 -21.25
CA PHE A 34 16.21 3.62 -19.98
C PHE A 34 14.82 4.25 -20.19
N VAL A 35 14.65 5.13 -21.18
CA VAL A 35 13.36 5.73 -21.56
C VAL A 35 12.42 4.67 -22.14
N LEU A 36 12.92 3.77 -22.98
CA LEU A 36 12.16 2.64 -23.51
C LEU A 36 11.79 1.68 -22.36
N GLN A 37 12.70 1.41 -21.43
CA GLN A 37 12.47 0.54 -20.28
C GLN A 37 11.48 1.15 -19.26
N GLN A 38 11.48 2.49 -19.11
CA GLN A 38 10.43 3.22 -18.39
C GLN A 38 9.08 3.13 -19.13
N ARG A 39 9.07 3.16 -20.47
CA ARG A 39 7.88 2.96 -21.29
C ARG A 39 7.36 1.52 -21.29
N THR A 40 8.25 0.53 -21.13
CA THR A 40 7.92 -0.90 -21.11
C THR A 40 7.74 -1.47 -19.71
N ARG A 41 7.68 -0.64 -18.65
CA ARG A 41 7.01 -1.12 -17.43
C ARG A 41 5.57 -1.37 -17.87
N PRO A 42 5.09 -2.63 -17.89
CA PRO A 42 3.72 -2.88 -18.29
C PRO A 42 2.85 -2.09 -17.32
N GLY A 43 2.24 -1.02 -17.84
CA GLY A 43 1.11 -0.44 -17.15
C GLY A 43 0.08 -1.55 -17.01
N CYS A 44 -0.77 -1.46 -16.00
CA CYS A 44 -1.95 -2.28 -16.02
C CYS A 44 -2.75 -1.86 -17.28
N GLU A 45 -2.71 -2.67 -18.34
CA GLU A 45 -3.35 -2.39 -19.64
C GLU A 45 -4.79 -2.91 -19.69
N GLN A 46 -5.14 -3.81 -18.78
CA GLN A 46 -6.43 -4.46 -18.76
C GLN A 46 -7.42 -3.64 -17.93
N GLU A 47 -8.14 -2.70 -18.55
CA GLU A 47 -9.07 -1.76 -17.88
C GLU A 47 -9.99 -2.41 -16.83
N ALA A 48 -10.38 -3.68 -17.04
CA ALA A 48 -11.19 -4.45 -16.11
C ALA A 48 -10.52 -4.69 -14.72
N ALA A 49 -9.19 -4.71 -14.65
CA ALA A 49 -8.41 -4.93 -13.43
C ALA A 49 -7.76 -3.64 -12.89
N CYS A 50 -7.57 -2.62 -13.74
CA CYS A 50 -6.80 -1.41 -13.44
C CYS A 50 -7.68 -0.28 -12.90
N ARG A 51 -8.49 -0.59 -11.88
CA ARG A 51 -9.49 0.32 -11.32
C ARG A 51 -9.56 0.20 -9.79
N PRO A 52 -10.01 1.24 -9.09
CA PRO A 52 -10.06 1.25 -7.63
C PRO A 52 -10.91 0.14 -7.00
N ASP A 53 -12.00 -0.26 -7.66
CA ASP A 53 -12.97 -1.27 -7.21
C ASP A 53 -12.60 -2.71 -7.61
N ALA A 54 -11.52 -2.88 -8.38
CA ALA A 54 -11.04 -4.21 -8.79
C ALA A 54 -10.58 -5.04 -7.58
N ASP A 55 -10.61 -6.37 -7.76
CA ASP A 55 -10.04 -7.28 -6.77
C ASP A 55 -8.51 -7.20 -6.78
N MET A 56 -7.89 -7.26 -5.60
CA MET A 56 -6.44 -7.14 -5.49
C MET A 56 -5.71 -8.33 -6.13
N LEU A 57 -6.24 -9.55 -6.02
CA LEU A 57 -5.60 -10.70 -6.64
C LEU A 57 -5.74 -10.66 -8.16
N ASP A 58 -6.91 -10.26 -8.67
CA ASP A 58 -7.10 -10.08 -10.11
C ASP A 58 -6.16 -9.00 -10.67
N TYR A 59 -5.98 -7.89 -9.96
CA TYR A 59 -5.02 -6.85 -10.33
C TYR A 59 -3.58 -7.39 -10.37
N LEU A 60 -3.12 -8.05 -9.31
CA LEU A 60 -1.76 -8.58 -9.24
C LEU A 60 -1.52 -9.68 -10.29
N GLN A 61 -2.54 -10.49 -10.59
CA GLN A 61 -2.48 -11.50 -11.65
C GLN A 61 -2.42 -10.84 -13.03
N SER A 62 -3.19 -9.76 -13.28
CA SER A 62 -3.14 -9.02 -14.55
C SER A 62 -1.78 -8.37 -14.81
N LEU A 63 -1.03 -8.05 -13.75
CA LEU A 63 0.35 -7.58 -13.81
C LEU A 63 1.38 -8.70 -14.01
N GLY A 64 0.96 -9.97 -14.02
CA GLY A 64 1.86 -11.12 -14.06
C GLY A 64 2.67 -11.31 -12.77
N GLN A 65 2.27 -10.70 -11.65
CA GLN A 65 3.00 -10.79 -10.38
C GLN A 65 2.67 -12.07 -9.60
N ILE A 66 1.48 -12.63 -9.81
CA ILE A 66 1.05 -13.93 -9.27
C ILE A 66 0.52 -14.81 -10.41
N SER A 67 0.71 -16.12 -10.31
CA SER A 67 0.32 -17.08 -11.35
C SER A 67 -1.17 -17.47 -11.30
N GLN A 68 -1.80 -17.28 -10.16
CA GLN A 68 -3.19 -17.66 -9.88
C GLN A 68 -3.75 -16.82 -8.73
N ARG A 69 -5.08 -16.87 -8.54
CA ARG A 69 -5.78 -16.19 -7.43
C ARG A 69 -5.51 -16.87 -6.09
N ASP A 70 -4.29 -16.70 -5.57
CA ASP A 70 -3.86 -17.23 -4.28
C ASP A 70 -3.16 -16.13 -3.47
N GLY A 71 -3.78 -15.78 -2.33
CA GLY A 71 -3.25 -14.77 -1.42
C GLY A 71 -1.88 -15.12 -0.82
N LEU A 72 -1.49 -16.40 -0.80
CA LEU A 72 -0.17 -16.83 -0.33
C LEU A 72 0.97 -16.40 -1.27
N LEU A 73 0.65 -16.07 -2.53
CA LEU A 73 1.62 -15.56 -3.50
C LEU A 73 1.86 -14.05 -3.35
N VAL A 74 1.02 -13.35 -2.59
CA VAL A 74 1.10 -11.90 -2.44
C VAL A 74 2.11 -11.53 -1.37
N THR A 75 3.07 -10.68 -1.75
CA THR A 75 4.06 -10.14 -0.81
C THR A 75 3.71 -8.71 -0.40
N TRP A 76 3.96 -8.39 0.86
CA TRP A 76 3.57 -7.13 1.49
C TRP A 76 4.78 -6.41 2.05
N TYR A 77 4.86 -5.10 1.85
CA TYR A 77 5.72 -4.24 2.66
C TYR A 77 4.86 -3.63 3.76
N HIS A 78 5.22 -3.88 5.01
CA HIS A 78 4.48 -3.44 6.18
C HIS A 78 5.04 -2.13 6.72
N ALA A 79 4.16 -1.23 7.18
CA ALA A 79 4.50 0.01 7.87
C ALA A 79 5.44 0.93 7.07
N ALA A 80 5.09 1.23 5.80
CA ALA A 80 5.83 2.15 4.94
C ALA A 80 5.64 3.64 5.35
N ASN A 81 5.90 3.94 6.62
CA ASN A 81 5.34 5.11 7.29
C ASN A 81 6.17 6.40 7.20
N SER A 82 7.41 6.35 6.74
CA SER A 82 8.27 7.53 6.55
C SER A 82 8.65 7.68 5.09
N GLN A 83 9.25 8.81 4.69
CA GLN A 83 9.79 8.93 3.33
C GLN A 83 10.86 7.87 3.05
N LYS A 84 11.69 7.56 4.05
CA LYS A 84 12.70 6.51 3.98
C LYS A 84 12.09 5.12 3.78
N GLU A 85 11.12 4.75 4.62
CA GLU A 85 10.46 3.44 4.53
C GLU A 85 9.65 3.32 3.24
N MET A 86 8.95 4.37 2.82
CA MET A 86 8.29 4.42 1.51
C MET A 86 9.28 4.22 0.36
N GLY A 87 10.45 4.87 0.39
CA GLY A 87 11.49 4.70 -0.63
C GLY A 87 12.03 3.26 -0.70
N ALA A 88 12.25 2.64 0.45
CA ALA A 88 12.63 1.23 0.54
C ALA A 88 11.52 0.31 0.00
N ALA A 89 10.27 0.59 0.37
CA ALA A 89 9.11 -0.16 -0.09
C ALA A 89 8.91 -0.09 -1.61
N LEU A 90 9.09 1.10 -2.20
CA LEU A 90 9.03 1.33 -3.64
C LEU A 90 10.14 0.58 -4.41
N SER A 91 11.32 0.48 -3.80
CA SER A 91 12.49 -0.19 -4.39
C SER A 91 12.49 -1.72 -4.19
N SER A 92 11.65 -2.23 -3.28
CA SER A 92 11.56 -3.66 -2.98
C SER A 92 10.76 -4.45 -4.04
N ASN A 93 10.78 -5.78 -3.92
CA ASN A 93 9.92 -6.68 -4.70
C ASN A 93 8.50 -6.88 -4.11
N ALA A 94 8.13 -6.16 -3.04
CA ALA A 94 6.80 -6.26 -2.46
C ALA A 94 5.71 -5.88 -3.48
N MET A 95 4.61 -6.62 -3.49
CA MET A 95 3.51 -6.38 -4.43
C MET A 95 2.51 -5.35 -3.92
N VAL A 96 2.33 -5.29 -2.59
CA VAL A 96 1.38 -4.39 -1.93
C VAL A 96 2.10 -3.61 -0.84
N LEU A 97 1.79 -2.32 -0.74
CA LEU A 97 2.28 -1.44 0.31
C LEU A 97 1.19 -1.20 1.34
N GLU A 98 1.52 -1.45 2.59
CA GLU A 98 0.72 -1.08 3.74
C GLU A 98 1.39 0.09 4.47
N ALA A 99 0.58 1.07 4.87
CA ALA A 99 1.03 2.18 5.70
C ALA A 99 -0.07 2.65 6.65
N ASP A 100 0.36 3.05 7.85
CA ASP A 100 -0.48 3.45 8.96
C ASP A 100 -0.82 4.94 8.85
N VAL A 101 -2.09 5.31 9.02
CA VAL A 101 -2.57 6.68 8.84
C VAL A 101 -3.18 7.22 10.14
N THR A 102 -2.70 8.40 10.55
CA THR A 102 -3.27 9.19 11.65
C THR A 102 -3.29 10.67 11.26
N VAL A 103 -3.74 11.55 12.15
CA VAL A 103 -3.57 13.01 11.98
C VAL A 103 -2.30 13.48 12.68
N GLU A 104 -1.62 14.45 12.08
CA GLU A 104 -0.40 15.02 12.63
C GLU A 104 -0.63 15.59 14.03
N GLY A 105 0.23 15.22 14.98
CA GLY A 105 0.14 15.67 16.36
C GLY A 105 -1.11 15.18 17.09
N LEU A 106 -1.72 14.06 16.68
CA LEU A 106 -2.90 13.47 17.35
C LEU A 106 -2.79 13.53 18.88
N ASN A 107 -3.80 14.10 19.53
CA ASN A 107 -3.91 14.28 20.99
C ASN A 107 -2.79 15.14 21.62
N THR A 108 -2.14 16.01 20.85
CA THR A 108 -1.17 16.99 21.35
C THR A 108 -1.71 18.42 21.17
N VAL A 109 -1.03 19.40 21.77
CA VAL A 109 -1.34 20.83 21.54
C VAL A 109 -1.09 21.29 20.10
N ASN A 110 -0.29 20.54 19.34
CA ASN A 110 0.04 20.81 17.94
C ASN A 110 -0.74 19.89 16.99
N GLU A 111 -1.87 19.33 17.42
CA GLU A 111 -2.72 18.52 16.53
C GLU A 111 -3.19 19.35 15.34
N THR A 112 -3.00 18.81 14.13
CA THR A 112 -3.54 19.39 12.90
C THR A 112 -4.59 18.45 12.29
N GLY A 113 -5.28 18.91 11.25
CA GLY A 113 -6.20 18.07 10.47
C GLY A 113 -5.51 17.27 9.36
N VAL A 114 -4.18 17.34 9.24
CA VAL A 114 -3.44 16.76 8.11
C VAL A 114 -3.16 15.28 8.36
N PRO A 115 -3.61 14.38 7.47
CA PRO A 115 -3.26 12.96 7.58
C PRO A 115 -1.77 12.73 7.31
N VAL A 116 -1.11 12.01 8.22
CA VAL A 116 0.30 11.63 8.14
C VAL A 116 0.46 10.12 8.31
N MET A 117 1.55 9.62 7.75
CA MET A 117 1.91 8.21 7.81
C MET A 117 2.57 7.90 9.16
N ALA A 118 1.83 7.38 10.15
CA ALA A 118 2.40 7.06 11.46
C ALA A 118 1.62 5.97 12.20
N HIS A 119 2.37 5.09 12.85
CA HIS A 119 1.85 4.10 13.78
C HIS A 119 2.10 4.54 15.23
N PRO A 120 1.12 4.40 16.15
CA PRO A 120 1.33 4.64 17.58
C PRO A 120 2.59 3.94 18.13
N PRO A 121 3.37 4.59 19.02
CA PRO A 121 3.07 5.87 19.66
C PRO A 121 3.43 7.10 18.83
N ALA A 122 3.96 6.95 17.61
CA ALA A 122 4.27 8.09 16.77
C ALA A 122 2.98 8.78 16.30
N VAL A 123 2.95 10.11 16.44
CA VAL A 123 1.86 10.98 15.96
C VAL A 123 2.36 12.04 14.98
N TYR A 124 3.66 12.02 14.65
CA TYR A 124 4.29 12.87 13.65
C TYR A 124 5.03 11.97 12.65
N SER A 125 5.18 12.46 11.42
CA SER A 125 5.93 11.80 10.36
C SER A 125 6.51 12.83 9.41
N ASP A 126 7.62 12.49 8.76
CA ASP A 126 8.16 13.28 7.65
C ASP A 126 7.37 13.08 6.34
N ASN A 127 6.32 12.25 6.36
CA ASN A 127 5.53 11.89 5.20
C ASN A 127 4.03 12.06 5.46
N THR A 128 3.44 13.06 4.82
CA THR A 128 1.98 13.21 4.75
C THR A 128 1.36 12.10 3.88
N LEU A 129 0.08 11.79 4.08
CA LEU A 129 -0.63 10.86 3.19
C LEU A 129 -0.60 11.32 1.73
N GLN A 130 -0.70 12.64 1.48
CA GLN A 130 -0.65 13.17 0.13
C GLN A 130 0.70 12.90 -0.54
N GLN A 131 1.80 13.24 0.12
CA GLN A 131 3.15 12.95 -0.41
C GLN A 131 3.34 11.46 -0.66
N TRP A 132 2.85 10.62 0.26
CA TRP A 132 2.94 9.17 0.13
C TRP A 132 2.17 8.66 -1.09
N LEU A 133 0.90 9.05 -1.24
CA LEU A 133 0.06 8.63 -2.37
C LEU A 133 0.64 9.14 -3.70
N GLU A 134 1.10 10.39 -3.74
CA GLU A 134 1.70 10.96 -4.96
C GLU A 134 2.94 10.17 -5.39
N ALA A 135 3.84 9.85 -4.47
CA ALA A 135 5.04 9.07 -4.77
C ALA A 135 4.70 7.62 -5.19
N VAL A 136 3.80 6.95 -4.47
CA VAL A 136 3.42 5.55 -4.74
C VAL A 136 2.71 5.40 -6.08
N LEU A 137 1.77 6.30 -6.39
CA LEU A 137 1.04 6.30 -7.66
C LEU A 137 1.94 6.67 -8.84
N ALA A 138 2.88 7.59 -8.66
CA ALA A 138 3.80 8.00 -9.74
C ALA A 138 4.89 6.97 -10.04
N SER A 139 5.35 6.21 -9.03
CA SER A 139 6.60 5.46 -9.13
C SER A 139 6.44 3.95 -9.21
N SER A 140 5.23 3.41 -9.03
CA SER A 140 5.00 1.96 -8.94
C SER A 140 3.63 1.52 -9.48
N GLN A 141 3.43 0.20 -9.62
CA GLN A 141 2.14 -0.47 -9.81
C GLN A 141 1.76 -1.31 -8.58
N LYS A 142 2.29 -0.95 -7.39
CA LYS A 142 2.01 -1.71 -6.17
C LYS A 142 0.58 -1.45 -5.70
N GLY A 143 -0.08 -2.48 -5.18
CA GLY A 143 -1.35 -2.34 -4.47
C GLY A 143 -1.20 -1.47 -3.22
N ILE A 144 -2.31 -0.92 -2.73
CA ILE A 144 -2.30 0.01 -1.58
C ILE A 144 -3.22 -0.52 -0.49
N LYS A 145 -2.73 -0.53 0.76
CA LYS A 145 -3.52 -0.73 1.96
C LYS A 145 -3.24 0.40 2.95
N LEU A 146 -4.28 1.13 3.35
CA LEU A 146 -4.18 2.20 4.34
C LEU A 146 -4.77 1.74 5.67
N ASP A 147 -3.96 1.70 6.71
CA ASP A 147 -4.36 1.29 8.06
C ASP A 147 -4.61 2.49 8.98
N PHE A 148 -5.88 2.84 9.16
CA PHE A 148 -6.28 3.98 9.97
C PHE A 148 -6.15 3.70 11.47
N LYS A 149 -5.31 4.49 12.14
CA LYS A 149 -5.10 4.46 13.60
C LYS A 149 -5.93 5.48 14.35
N SER A 150 -6.62 6.37 13.64
CA SER A 150 -7.50 7.39 14.20
C SER A 150 -8.66 7.68 13.27
N LEU A 151 -9.86 7.76 13.84
CA LEU A 151 -11.06 8.15 13.12
C LEU A 151 -10.91 9.55 12.49
N LYS A 152 -10.18 10.46 13.15
CA LYS A 152 -9.97 11.84 12.67
C LYS A 152 -9.27 11.89 11.30
N ALA A 153 -8.48 10.86 10.97
CA ALA A 153 -7.77 10.80 9.69
C ALA A 153 -8.64 10.24 8.55
N VAL A 154 -9.71 9.51 8.85
CA VAL A 154 -10.49 8.75 7.85
C VAL A 154 -11.11 9.70 6.82
N GLY A 155 -11.94 10.65 7.24
CA GLY A 155 -12.63 11.58 6.35
C GLY A 155 -11.68 12.33 5.40
N PRO A 156 -10.69 13.09 5.92
CA PRO A 156 -9.73 13.81 5.06
C PRO A 156 -8.94 12.91 4.11
N SER A 157 -8.59 11.70 4.55
CA SER A 157 -7.84 10.74 3.72
C SER A 157 -8.67 10.17 2.58
N LEU A 158 -9.93 9.81 2.86
CA LEU A 158 -10.83 9.29 1.84
C LEU A 158 -11.24 10.38 0.84
N ALA A 159 -11.43 11.61 1.29
CA ALA A 159 -11.67 12.75 0.39
C ALA A 159 -10.50 12.98 -0.58
N LEU A 160 -9.25 12.88 -0.09
CA LEU A 160 -8.06 12.94 -0.92
C LEU A 160 -7.99 11.77 -1.92
N LEU A 161 -8.23 10.54 -1.47
CA LEU A 161 -8.26 9.36 -2.35
C LEU A 161 -9.32 9.49 -3.44
N ARG A 162 -10.53 9.95 -3.08
CA ARG A 162 -11.62 10.20 -4.01
C ARG A 162 -11.20 11.20 -5.09
N ARG A 163 -10.65 12.35 -4.69
CA ARG A 163 -10.12 13.35 -5.65
C ARG A 163 -9.10 12.73 -6.59
N LEU A 164 -8.09 12.03 -6.06
CA LEU A 164 -7.06 11.39 -6.89
C LEU A 164 -7.62 10.29 -7.82
N THR A 165 -8.73 9.66 -7.41
CA THR A 165 -9.44 8.67 -8.23
C THR A 165 -10.20 9.35 -9.37
N GLU A 166 -10.96 10.40 -9.07
CA GLU A 166 -11.69 11.22 -10.05
C GLU A 166 -10.73 11.89 -11.06
N ASP A 167 -9.52 12.26 -10.61
CA ASP A 167 -8.43 12.75 -11.46
C ASP A 167 -7.78 11.64 -12.34
N GLY A 168 -8.24 10.39 -12.25
CA GLY A 168 -7.71 9.25 -12.99
C GLY A 168 -6.32 8.78 -12.53
N ARG A 169 -5.84 9.23 -11.37
CA ARG A 169 -4.51 8.88 -10.84
C ARG A 169 -4.52 7.54 -10.12
N VAL A 170 -5.60 7.21 -9.40
CA VAL A 170 -5.77 5.91 -8.76
C VAL A 170 -6.38 4.92 -9.76
N ARG A 171 -5.54 4.05 -10.33
CA ARG A 171 -5.93 3.01 -11.31
C ARG A 171 -5.57 1.61 -10.85
N ARG A 172 -5.81 1.33 -9.57
CA ARG A 172 -5.49 0.06 -8.90
C ARG A 172 -6.31 -0.11 -7.62
N PRO A 173 -6.48 -1.35 -7.13
CA PRO A 173 -7.20 -1.61 -5.89
C PRO A 173 -6.59 -0.92 -4.67
N VAL A 174 -7.47 -0.36 -3.83
CA VAL A 174 -7.14 0.22 -2.53
C VAL A 174 -7.89 -0.52 -1.43
N TRP A 175 -7.16 -0.92 -0.40
CA TRP A 175 -7.72 -1.52 0.81
C TRP A 175 -7.79 -0.48 1.93
N ILE A 176 -8.95 -0.39 2.57
CA ILE A 176 -9.19 0.51 3.71
C ILE A 176 -9.31 -0.33 4.98
N ASN A 177 -8.33 -0.18 5.87
CA ASN A 177 -8.15 -0.99 7.07
C ASN A 177 -8.32 -0.12 8.32
N ALA A 178 -8.89 -0.70 9.36
CA ALA A 178 -8.80 -0.20 10.72
C ALA A 178 -9.10 -1.35 11.69
N ASP A 179 -8.48 -1.34 12.86
CA ASP A 179 -8.91 -2.19 13.95
C ASP A 179 -10.13 -1.55 14.63
N ILE A 180 -11.32 -2.07 14.31
CA ILE A 180 -12.62 -1.48 14.72
C ILE A 180 -13.32 -2.24 15.85
N LEU A 181 -12.77 -3.39 16.25
CA LEU A 181 -13.27 -4.19 17.35
C LEU A 181 -12.15 -4.53 18.33
N ARG A 182 -12.49 -4.64 19.61
CA ARG A 182 -11.59 -5.22 20.60
C ARG A 182 -11.42 -6.72 20.35
N GLY A 183 -10.18 -7.16 20.21
CA GLY A 183 -9.79 -8.56 20.06
C GLY A 183 -9.20 -9.16 21.33
N PRO A 184 -8.54 -10.34 21.20
CA PRO A 184 -7.97 -11.06 22.32
C PRO A 184 -6.88 -10.29 23.06
N ASN A 185 -6.87 -10.47 24.38
CA ASN A 185 -5.83 -10.04 25.32
C ASN A 185 -5.61 -8.53 25.44
N VAL A 186 -6.34 -7.68 24.72
CA VAL A 186 -6.21 -6.21 24.86
C VAL A 186 -6.93 -5.78 26.14
N PRO A 187 -6.26 -5.13 27.11
CA PRO A 187 -6.89 -4.72 28.37
C PRO A 187 -7.71 -3.43 28.26
N ILE A 188 -7.35 -2.57 27.31
CA ILE A 188 -7.92 -1.24 27.09
C ILE A 188 -8.66 -1.16 25.75
N SER A 189 -9.68 -0.32 25.64
CA SER A 189 -10.37 -0.04 24.38
C SER A 189 -9.58 1.03 23.63
N ILE A 190 -9.00 0.65 22.50
CA ILE A 190 -8.17 1.51 21.64
C ILE A 190 -8.56 1.39 20.16
N GLU A 191 -9.62 0.62 19.88
CA GLU A 191 -10.17 0.44 18.55
C GLU A 191 -10.77 1.75 17.99
N VAL A 192 -10.70 1.89 16.67
CA VAL A 192 -11.41 2.95 15.96
C VAL A 192 -12.92 2.68 16.08
N ASN A 193 -13.73 3.73 16.23
CA ASN A 193 -15.18 3.59 16.32
C ASN A 193 -15.75 2.93 15.04
N ALA A 194 -16.25 1.70 15.17
CA ALA A 194 -16.71 0.90 14.05
C ALA A 194 -17.80 1.59 13.21
N THR A 195 -18.86 2.09 13.87
CA THR A 195 -20.01 2.69 13.17
C THR A 195 -19.58 3.93 12.40
N GLN A 196 -18.79 4.81 13.01
CA GLN A 196 -18.33 6.04 12.37
C GLN A 196 -17.32 5.75 11.25
N PHE A 197 -16.40 4.80 11.45
CA PHE A 197 -15.47 4.37 10.41
C PHE A 197 -16.20 3.85 9.17
N LEU A 198 -17.13 2.90 9.35
CA LEU A 198 -17.88 2.32 8.24
C LEU A 198 -18.75 3.36 7.53
N ALA A 199 -19.39 4.27 8.28
CA ALA A 199 -20.18 5.37 7.71
C ALA A 199 -19.32 6.29 6.83
N LEU A 200 -18.15 6.70 7.32
CA LEU A 200 -17.23 7.55 6.55
C LEU A 200 -16.74 6.84 5.29
N VAL A 201 -16.48 5.53 5.33
CA VAL A 201 -16.11 4.76 4.13
C VAL A 201 -17.26 4.73 3.13
N GLN A 202 -18.49 4.43 3.55
CA GLN A 202 -19.65 4.42 2.64
C GLN A 202 -19.87 5.78 1.98
N GLU A 203 -19.71 6.85 2.74
CA GLU A 203 -19.94 8.22 2.27
C GLU A 203 -18.87 8.68 1.28
N ASN A 204 -17.59 8.38 1.57
CA ASN A 204 -16.48 9.03 0.88
C ASN A 204 -15.78 8.14 -0.15
N TYR A 205 -15.76 6.82 0.03
CA TYR A 205 -15.03 5.91 -0.85
C TYR A 205 -15.58 4.47 -0.82
N PRO A 206 -16.85 4.26 -1.25
CA PRO A 206 -17.56 2.98 -1.11
C PRO A 206 -17.05 1.85 -2.02
N GLU A 207 -16.16 2.15 -2.96
CA GLU A 207 -15.65 1.18 -3.93
C GLU A 207 -14.45 0.36 -3.40
N ALA A 208 -13.80 0.80 -2.33
CA ALA A 208 -12.65 0.10 -1.78
C ALA A 208 -13.01 -1.27 -1.20
N THR A 209 -12.01 -2.16 -1.17
CA THR A 209 -12.09 -3.36 -0.33
C THR A 209 -11.87 -2.96 1.12
N LEU A 210 -12.76 -3.41 2.00
CA LEU A 210 -12.63 -3.21 3.44
C LEU A 210 -11.73 -4.30 4.05
N SER A 211 -10.88 -3.91 4.99
CA SER A 211 -10.02 -4.81 5.76
C SER A 211 -10.16 -4.55 7.27
N PRO A 212 -11.35 -4.67 7.87
CA PRO A 212 -11.56 -4.37 9.28
C PRO A 212 -10.98 -5.45 10.18
N GLY A 213 -10.21 -5.03 11.17
CA GLY A 213 -9.49 -5.89 12.10
C GLY A 213 -9.98 -5.80 13.53
N TRP A 214 -9.21 -6.45 14.40
CA TRP A 214 -9.37 -6.36 15.84
C TRP A 214 -8.07 -5.87 16.46
N THR A 215 -8.17 -5.00 17.45
CA THR A 215 -7.04 -4.69 18.31
C THR A 215 -6.64 -5.98 19.03
N THR A 216 -5.36 -6.34 18.98
CA THR A 216 -4.88 -7.58 19.61
C THR A 216 -3.60 -7.34 20.38
N LEU A 217 -3.45 -8.02 21.52
CA LEU A 217 -2.21 -8.05 22.27
C LEU A 217 -1.67 -9.48 22.29
N TYR A 218 -0.38 -9.63 22.00
CA TYR A 218 0.32 -10.89 22.14
C TYR A 218 1.60 -10.65 22.93
N VAL A 219 1.71 -11.31 24.08
CA VAL A 219 2.94 -11.32 24.88
C VAL A 219 3.30 -12.79 25.11
N PRO A 220 4.45 -13.28 24.61
CA PRO A 220 4.78 -14.71 24.62
C PRO A 220 4.70 -15.42 25.99
N LEU A 221 4.89 -14.67 27.09
CA LEU A 221 4.96 -15.20 28.46
C LEU A 221 3.65 -15.07 29.26
N PHE A 222 2.58 -14.53 28.68
CA PHE A 222 1.29 -14.31 29.37
C PHE A 222 0.17 -15.12 28.71
N PRO A 223 -0.99 -15.31 29.39
CA PRO A 223 -2.11 -16.09 28.84
C PRO A 223 -2.50 -15.61 27.43
N ASN A 224 -2.27 -16.46 26.45
CA ASN A 224 -2.52 -16.14 25.04
C ASN A 224 -3.90 -16.69 24.64
N ARG A 225 -4.96 -15.96 24.96
CA ARG A 225 -6.30 -16.31 24.44
C ARG A 225 -6.34 -15.99 22.95
N THR A 226 -7.16 -16.74 22.23
CA THR A 226 -7.44 -16.51 20.81
C THR A 226 -8.81 -15.83 20.63
N TYR A 227 -9.17 -15.52 19.38
CA TYR A 227 -10.47 -14.98 18.99
C TYR A 227 -11.58 -15.93 19.40
N THR A 228 -12.66 -15.39 19.95
CA THR A 228 -13.85 -16.17 20.31
C THR A 228 -14.90 -16.09 19.22
N ARG A 229 -15.84 -17.03 19.23
CA ARG A 229 -17.02 -17.00 18.37
C ARG A 229 -17.76 -15.66 18.41
N ALA A 230 -18.01 -15.13 19.60
CA ALA A 230 -18.71 -13.86 19.80
C ALA A 230 -17.95 -12.66 19.19
N MET A 231 -16.62 -12.64 19.25
CA MET A 231 -15.81 -11.60 18.60
C MET A 231 -15.98 -11.62 17.09
N VAL A 232 -16.05 -12.82 16.50
CA VAL A 232 -16.19 -13.05 15.06
C VAL A 232 -17.62 -12.75 14.59
N GLU A 233 -18.65 -13.17 15.32
CA GLU A 233 -20.05 -12.85 15.03
C GLU A 233 -20.32 -11.34 15.12
N LYS A 234 -19.69 -10.65 16.08
CA LYS A 234 -19.78 -9.18 16.18
C LYS A 234 -19.23 -8.51 14.92
N MET A 235 -18.10 -9.00 14.39
CA MET A 235 -17.57 -8.48 13.11
C MET A 235 -18.53 -8.77 11.96
N GLN A 236 -19.06 -9.99 11.87
CA GLN A 236 -20.02 -10.37 10.85
C GLN A 236 -21.26 -9.46 10.86
N GLY A 237 -21.79 -9.14 12.05
CA GLY A 237 -22.93 -8.25 12.19
C GLY A 237 -22.67 -6.81 11.71
N LEU A 238 -21.41 -6.36 11.74
CA LEU A 238 -21.03 -5.04 11.23
C LEU A 238 -20.84 -5.01 9.71
N VAL A 239 -20.24 -6.05 9.15
CA VAL A 239 -19.77 -6.05 7.74
C VAL A 239 -20.61 -6.88 6.79
N GLY A 240 -21.50 -7.72 7.32
CA GLY A 240 -22.26 -8.71 6.54
C GLY A 240 -23.19 -8.10 5.51
N ALA A 241 -23.79 -6.93 5.82
CA ALA A 241 -24.69 -6.22 4.93
C ALA A 241 -23.99 -5.20 4.01
N LEU A 242 -22.68 -4.99 4.16
CA LEU A 242 -21.96 -4.03 3.32
C LEU A 242 -21.83 -4.56 1.88
N PRO A 243 -21.91 -3.69 0.86
CA PRO A 243 -21.81 -4.11 -0.53
C PRO A 243 -20.36 -4.41 -0.98
N GLN A 244 -19.36 -3.87 -0.28
CA GLN A 244 -17.94 -3.96 -0.61
C GLN A 244 -17.37 -5.37 -0.49
N LYS A 245 -16.23 -5.66 -1.12
CA LYS A 245 -15.42 -6.83 -0.74
C LYS A 245 -14.86 -6.62 0.67
N VAL A 246 -14.75 -7.70 1.46
CA VAL A 246 -14.26 -7.62 2.84
C VAL A 246 -13.20 -8.68 3.08
N THR A 247 -12.08 -8.26 3.66
CA THR A 247 -11.00 -9.13 4.15
C THR A 247 -10.85 -8.94 5.66
N PHE A 248 -10.21 -9.90 6.34
CA PHE A 248 -10.05 -9.85 7.80
C PHE A 248 -8.58 -10.04 8.18
N PRO A 249 -7.86 -8.95 8.53
CA PRO A 249 -6.52 -9.07 9.08
C PRO A 249 -6.62 -9.68 10.48
N VAL A 250 -5.85 -10.74 10.70
CA VAL A 250 -5.87 -11.53 11.93
C VAL A 250 -4.46 -11.86 12.36
N ARG A 251 -4.23 -11.92 13.67
CA ARG A 251 -2.89 -12.22 14.19
C ARG A 251 -2.57 -13.70 13.97
N ALA A 252 -1.57 -13.99 13.13
CA ALA A 252 -1.23 -15.35 12.70
C ALA A 252 -1.09 -16.37 13.86
N VAL A 253 -0.44 -15.98 14.96
CA VAL A 253 -0.23 -16.86 16.14
C VAL A 253 -1.54 -17.30 16.83
N MET A 254 -2.64 -16.60 16.58
CA MET A 254 -3.96 -16.89 17.16
C MET A 254 -4.88 -17.63 16.19
N VAL A 255 -4.66 -17.51 14.87
CA VAL A 255 -5.57 -18.01 13.82
C VAL A 255 -5.82 -19.50 13.94
N ARG A 256 -4.76 -20.31 14.14
CA ARG A 256 -4.90 -21.77 14.19
C ARG A 256 -5.94 -22.21 15.23
N ALA A 257 -5.91 -21.62 16.42
CA ALA A 257 -6.84 -21.96 17.50
C ALA A 257 -8.25 -21.41 17.26
N ALA A 258 -8.38 -20.28 16.53
CA ALA A 258 -9.66 -19.67 16.20
C ALA A 258 -10.24 -20.11 14.84
N TRP A 259 -9.58 -21.02 14.13
CA TRP A 259 -9.94 -21.37 12.75
C TRP A 259 -11.41 -21.78 12.56
N PRO A 260 -12.05 -22.58 13.45
CA PRO A 260 -13.46 -22.90 13.30
C PRO A 260 -14.37 -21.65 13.23
N HIS A 261 -14.01 -20.57 13.93
CA HIS A 261 -14.77 -19.32 13.92
C HIS A 261 -14.56 -18.55 12.61
N PHE A 262 -13.32 -18.46 12.13
CA PHE A 262 -13.02 -17.80 10.86
C PHE A 262 -13.52 -18.58 9.65
N SER A 263 -13.47 -19.91 9.68
CA SER A 263 -14.06 -20.75 8.64
C SER A 263 -15.56 -20.50 8.51
N TRP A 264 -16.28 -20.36 9.64
CA TRP A 264 -17.68 -19.95 9.59
C TRP A 264 -17.86 -18.54 9.01
N LEU A 265 -17.05 -17.56 9.43
CA LEU A 265 -17.14 -16.18 8.96
C LEU A 265 -16.98 -16.10 7.44
N LEU A 266 -15.95 -16.76 6.92
CA LEU A 266 -15.67 -16.81 5.48
C LEU A 266 -16.76 -17.56 4.71
N GLY A 267 -17.47 -18.50 5.35
CA GLY A 267 -18.64 -19.17 4.77
C GLY A 267 -19.91 -18.31 4.69
N GLN A 268 -19.92 -17.10 5.25
CA GLN A 268 -21.12 -16.23 5.25
C GLN A 268 -21.29 -15.42 3.95
N SER A 269 -20.27 -15.35 3.09
CA SER A 269 -20.33 -14.59 1.85
C SER A 269 -19.42 -15.18 0.78
N GLN A 270 -19.73 -14.90 -0.49
CA GLN A 270 -18.90 -15.22 -1.65
C GLN A 270 -18.16 -13.97 -2.20
N ARG A 271 -18.35 -12.82 -1.55
CA ARG A 271 -17.73 -11.53 -1.91
C ARG A 271 -16.24 -11.49 -1.60
#